data_AF-A0A1J3K9R3-F1
#
_entry.id   AF-A0A1J3K9R3-F1
#
_cell.length_a   1.000
_cell.length_b   1.000
_cell.length_c   1.000
_cell.angle_alpha   90.00
_cell.angle_beta   90.00
_cell.angle_gamma   90.00
#
_symmetry.space_group_name_H-M   'P 1'
#
loop_
_entity.id
_entity.type
_entity.pdbx_description
1 polymer ?
#
loop_
_entity_poly.entity_id
_entity_poly.type
_entity_poly.pdbx_seq_one_letter_code
_entity_poly.pdbx_strand_id
1 'polypeptide(L)'
;YYMFCRGSKNETRGFSCGLWVLMHSLSVRIEDGESQFAFTTICDFINNFFMCDDCRRHFHDMCLSVKTPFKKARDIVLWLWSTHNKVNERLKKDEASLGTGDPKFPKMIWPPKQLCPSCYLSSTQKTIDWDHDEVYKFLKKYYGEKLVSSYKKNSVSVSKEEVVAAAEEMTVPRNALVVPVGAALAIALASCAFGALACYWRTQQKNRKYYHNPHYLKRYNSNYMVMNTFSNTENGRIKER
;
A
#
# COMPACT_ATOMS: atom_id res chain seq x y z
N TYR A 1 -8.69 7.96 3.82
CA TYR A 1 -9.95 7.33 4.26
C TYR A 1 -9.82 5.81 4.10
N TYR A 2 -10.10 5.01 5.14
CA TYR A 2 -10.02 3.54 5.07
C TYR A 2 -11.42 2.95 4.85
N MET A 3 -11.56 2.07 3.85
CA MET A 3 -12.78 1.27 3.65
C MET A 3 -12.60 -0.14 4.23
N PHE A 4 -11.80 -0.98 3.57
CA PHE A 4 -11.57 -2.38 3.96
C PHE A 4 -10.84 -2.53 5.32
N CYS A 5 -9.91 -1.61 5.60
CA CYS A 5 -9.08 -1.62 6.80
C CYS A 5 -9.57 -0.69 7.92
N ARG A 6 -10.83 -0.22 7.85
CA ARG A 6 -11.41 0.59 8.91
C ARG A 6 -11.59 -0.26 10.18
N GLY A 7 -11.07 0.22 11.30
CA GLY A 7 -11.30 -0.34 12.63
C GLY A 7 -12.69 -0.02 13.17
N SER A 8 -13.14 -0.78 14.18
CA SER A 8 -14.33 -0.39 14.95
C SER A 8 -14.05 0.75 15.92
N LYS A 9 -12.77 1.00 16.24
CA LYS A 9 -12.27 2.14 16.99
C LYS A 9 -11.30 2.94 16.11
N ASN A 10 -11.00 4.17 16.48
CA ASN A 10 -10.19 5.07 15.64
C ASN A 10 -8.71 4.65 15.59
N GLU A 11 -8.23 4.06 16.66
CA GLU A 11 -6.85 3.62 16.88
C GLU A 11 -6.57 2.20 16.36
N THR A 12 -7.59 1.45 15.94
CA THR A 12 -7.43 0.06 15.50
C THR A 12 -7.34 -0.07 13.98
N ARG A 13 -6.62 -1.12 13.53
CA ARG A 13 -6.45 -1.48 12.11
C ARG A 13 -5.76 -0.37 11.29
N GLY A 14 -6.47 0.29 10.37
CA GLY A 14 -5.98 1.42 9.59
C GLY A 14 -4.73 1.08 8.76
N PHE A 15 -3.68 1.88 8.95
CA PHE A 15 -2.43 1.80 8.17
C PHE A 15 -1.80 0.41 8.20
N SER A 16 -1.71 -0.22 9.38
CA SER A 16 -1.06 -1.53 9.52
C SER A 16 -1.79 -2.62 8.72
N CYS A 17 -3.13 -2.61 8.76
CA CYS A 17 -3.95 -3.49 7.93
C CYS A 17 -3.73 -3.21 6.44
N GLY A 18 -3.72 -1.94 6.04
CA GLY A 18 -3.51 -1.54 4.65
C GLY A 18 -2.16 -1.99 4.12
N LEU A 19 -1.11 -1.87 4.95
CA LEU A 19 0.25 -2.29 4.60
C LEU A 19 0.35 -3.80 4.39
N TRP A 20 -0.25 -4.61 5.27
CA TRP A 20 -0.33 -6.05 5.06
C TRP A 20 -1.05 -6.40 3.76
N VAL A 21 -2.20 -5.78 3.50
CA VAL A 21 -2.95 -5.99 2.26
C VAL A 21 -2.12 -5.60 1.04
N LEU A 22 -1.38 -4.49 1.11
CA LEU A 22 -0.48 -4.05 0.03
C LEU A 22 0.62 -5.09 -0.23
N MET A 23 1.34 -5.53 0.81
CA MET A 23 2.43 -6.50 0.68
C MET A 23 1.94 -7.84 0.11
N HIS A 24 0.78 -8.34 0.59
CA HIS A 24 0.15 -9.54 0.04
C HIS A 24 -0.33 -9.36 -1.41
N SER A 25 -0.82 -8.17 -1.75
CA SER A 25 -1.23 -7.86 -3.13
C SER A 25 -0.04 -7.78 -4.08
N LEU A 26 1.08 -7.22 -3.63
CA LEU A 26 2.31 -7.18 -4.43
C LEU A 26 2.89 -8.59 -4.59
N SER A 27 2.98 -9.37 -3.51
CA SER A 27 3.63 -10.69 -3.55
C SER A 27 2.96 -11.67 -4.52
N VAL A 28 1.64 -11.60 -4.72
CA VAL A 28 0.93 -12.48 -5.68
C VAL A 28 1.06 -12.04 -7.14
N ARG A 29 1.72 -10.90 -7.41
CA ARG A 29 1.89 -10.29 -8.74
C ARG A 29 3.33 -10.30 -9.24
N ILE A 30 4.30 -10.62 -8.40
CA ILE A 30 5.70 -10.69 -8.81
C ILE A 30 5.99 -11.93 -9.65
N GLU A 31 7.03 -11.85 -10.46
CA GLU A 31 7.61 -12.98 -11.17
C GLU A 31 8.66 -13.71 -10.33
N ASP A 32 9.02 -14.94 -10.72
CA ASP A 32 10.01 -15.75 -10.00
C ASP A 32 11.35 -15.02 -9.84
N GLY A 33 11.80 -14.30 -10.89
CA GLY A 33 13.05 -13.53 -10.87
C GLY A 33 13.05 -12.35 -9.90
N GLU A 34 11.88 -11.87 -9.48
CA GLU A 34 11.72 -10.73 -8.58
C GLU A 34 11.60 -11.17 -7.11
N SER A 35 11.57 -12.47 -6.85
CA SER A 35 11.28 -13.03 -5.52
C SER A 35 12.21 -12.43 -4.46
N GLN A 36 13.51 -12.70 -4.53
CA GLN A 36 14.44 -12.24 -3.50
C GLN A 36 14.40 -10.71 -3.32
N PHE A 37 14.24 -9.95 -4.40
CA PHE A 37 14.11 -8.51 -4.35
C PHE A 37 12.86 -8.06 -3.57
N ALA A 38 11.71 -8.69 -3.81
CA ALA A 38 10.48 -8.40 -3.10
C ALA A 38 10.61 -8.71 -1.59
N PHE A 39 11.22 -9.85 -1.24
CA PHE A 39 11.49 -10.20 0.16
C PHE A 39 12.35 -9.15 0.85
N THR A 40 13.52 -8.82 0.27
CA THR A 40 14.43 -7.82 0.83
C THR A 40 13.74 -6.46 0.97
N THR A 41 12.99 -6.04 -0.05
CA THR A 41 12.25 -4.77 -0.02
C THR A 41 11.22 -4.72 1.10
N ILE A 42 10.47 -5.81 1.34
CA ILE A 42 9.51 -5.89 2.44
C ILE A 42 10.23 -5.78 3.79
N CYS A 43 11.30 -6.54 4.00
CA CYS A 43 12.07 -6.52 5.23
C CYS A 43 12.68 -5.15 5.51
N ASP A 44 13.32 -4.54 4.51
CA ASP A 44 13.93 -3.22 4.63
C ASP A 44 12.89 -2.12 4.85
N PHE A 45 11.77 -2.18 4.14
CA PHE A 45 10.70 -1.20 4.33
C PHE A 45 10.18 -1.22 5.77
N ILE A 46 9.88 -2.41 6.30
CA ILE A 46 9.39 -2.53 7.67
C ILE A 46 10.45 -2.04 8.66
N ASN A 47 11.70 -2.49 8.52
CA ASN A 47 12.77 -2.15 9.45
C ASN A 47 13.04 -0.63 9.50
N ASN A 48 12.96 0.05 8.36
CA ASN A 48 13.34 1.46 8.27
C ASN A 48 12.17 2.45 8.46
N PHE A 49 10.95 2.07 8.08
CA PHE A 49 9.84 3.03 7.98
C PHE A 49 8.59 2.69 8.80
N PHE A 50 8.48 1.48 9.36
CA PHE A 50 7.28 1.13 10.12
C PHE A 50 7.29 1.77 11.51
N MET A 51 6.21 2.43 11.90
CA MET A 51 6.16 3.33 13.06
C MET A 51 6.29 2.63 14.43
N CYS A 52 6.08 1.30 14.50
CA CYS A 52 6.04 0.55 15.76
C CYS A 52 7.34 -0.21 15.99
N ASP A 53 8.13 0.21 16.98
CA ASP A 53 9.45 -0.37 17.28
C ASP A 53 9.41 -1.85 17.63
N ASP A 54 8.49 -2.27 18.50
CA ASP A 54 8.32 -3.68 18.85
C ASP A 54 7.86 -4.50 17.63
N CYS A 55 7.01 -3.92 16.79
CA CYS A 55 6.55 -4.58 15.57
C CYS A 55 7.71 -4.77 14.58
N ARG A 56 8.57 -3.76 14.44
CA ARG A 56 9.78 -3.82 13.60
C ARG A 56 10.73 -4.90 14.07
N ARG A 57 11.07 -4.92 15.37
CA ARG A 57 11.98 -5.92 15.96
C ARG A 57 11.50 -7.34 15.67
N HIS A 58 10.24 -7.64 16.00
CA HIS A 58 9.69 -8.96 15.76
C HIS A 58 9.65 -9.35 14.27
N PHE A 59 9.32 -8.40 13.38
CA PHE A 59 9.30 -8.69 11.95
C PHE A 59 10.70 -8.91 11.39
N HIS A 60 11.66 -8.13 11.85
CA HIS A 60 13.07 -8.27 11.49
C HIS A 60 13.62 -9.63 11.92
N ASP A 61 13.29 -10.13 13.11
CA ASP A 61 13.69 -11.48 13.56
C ASP A 61 13.15 -12.56 12.61
N MET A 62 11.92 -12.41 12.12
CA MET A 62 11.34 -13.31 11.12
C MET A 62 12.07 -13.20 9.77
N CYS A 63 12.50 -12.00 9.35
CA CYS A 63 13.35 -11.84 8.17
C CYS A 63 14.70 -12.55 8.33
N LEU A 64 15.38 -12.39 9.47
CA LEU A 64 16.67 -13.05 9.76
C LEU A 64 16.59 -14.59 9.86
N SER A 65 15.39 -15.12 10.08
CA SER A 65 15.17 -16.57 10.12
C SER A 65 15.28 -17.23 8.74
N VAL A 66 15.13 -16.47 7.65
CA VAL A 66 15.27 -16.96 6.28
C VAL A 66 16.76 -17.13 5.94
N LYS A 67 17.18 -18.36 5.67
CA LYS A 67 18.61 -18.70 5.41
C LYS A 67 18.97 -18.81 3.93
N THR A 68 17.98 -19.05 3.08
CA THR A 68 18.17 -19.26 1.65
C THR A 68 17.41 -18.20 0.86
N PRO A 69 18.00 -17.62 -0.19
CA PRO A 69 17.30 -16.67 -1.05
C PRO A 69 16.09 -17.33 -1.73
N PHE A 70 15.02 -16.56 -1.86
CA PHE A 70 13.82 -17.00 -2.56
C PHE A 70 14.03 -16.99 -4.07
N LYS A 71 13.65 -18.10 -4.72
CA LYS A 71 13.76 -18.28 -6.18
C LYS A 71 12.40 -18.32 -6.88
N LYS A 72 11.31 -18.49 -6.13
CA LYS A 72 9.96 -18.66 -6.65
C LYS A 72 9.02 -17.65 -6.00
N ALA A 73 8.17 -17.03 -6.81
CA ALA A 73 7.18 -16.06 -6.32
C ALA A 73 6.25 -16.72 -5.30
N ARG A 74 5.90 -17.99 -5.56
CA ARG A 74 5.12 -18.84 -4.67
C ARG A 74 5.66 -18.89 -3.24
N ASP A 75 6.97 -19.05 -3.09
CA ASP A 75 7.59 -19.25 -1.78
C ASP A 75 7.48 -17.98 -0.93
N ILE A 76 7.54 -16.80 -1.55
CA ILE A 76 7.34 -15.52 -0.85
C ILE A 76 5.89 -15.29 -0.48
N VAL A 77 4.96 -15.64 -1.36
CA VAL A 77 3.53 -15.56 -1.05
C VAL A 77 3.22 -16.41 0.19
N LEU A 78 3.72 -17.65 0.23
CA LEU A 78 3.53 -18.55 1.36
C LEU A 78 4.32 -18.11 2.60
N TRP A 79 5.55 -17.63 2.44
CA TRP A 79 6.33 -17.11 3.57
C TRP A 79 5.62 -15.93 4.23
N LEU A 80 5.20 -14.93 3.45
CA LEU A 80 4.53 -13.73 3.95
C LEU A 80 3.21 -14.09 4.64
N TRP A 81 2.47 -15.05 4.10
CA TRP A 81 1.26 -15.60 4.71
C TRP A 81 1.53 -16.27 6.06
N SER A 82 2.52 -17.17 6.11
CA SER A 82 2.88 -17.87 7.35
C SER A 82 3.37 -16.89 8.42
N THR A 83 4.19 -15.90 8.02
CA THR A 83 4.71 -14.82 8.86
C THR A 83 3.57 -13.99 9.44
N HIS A 84 2.58 -13.61 8.63
CA HIS A 84 1.41 -12.87 9.10
C HIS A 84 0.57 -13.70 10.08
N ASN A 85 0.43 -15.02 9.87
CA ASN A 85 -0.26 -15.89 10.82
C ASN A 85 0.47 -16.03 12.15
N LYS A 86 1.81 -16.10 12.17
CA LYS A 86 2.60 -16.05 13.40
C LYS A 86 2.37 -14.74 14.17
N VAL A 87 2.30 -13.61 13.46
CA VAL A 87 1.94 -12.31 14.05
C VAL A 87 0.52 -12.33 14.61
N ASN A 88 -0.45 -12.88 13.88
CA ASN A 88 -1.83 -12.98 14.34
C ASN A 88 -1.95 -13.82 15.61
N GLU A 89 -1.25 -14.96 15.68
CA GLU A 89 -1.27 -15.82 16.85
C GLU A 89 -0.69 -15.12 18.09
N ARG A 90 0.45 -14.42 17.95
CA ARG A 90 1.03 -13.64 19.04
C ARG A 90 0.09 -12.51 19.46
N LEU A 91 -0.32 -11.66 18.52
CA LEU A 91 -1.16 -10.50 18.80
C LEU A 91 -2.53 -10.90 19.36
N LYS A 92 -3.06 -12.08 19.01
CA LYS A 92 -4.29 -12.59 19.63
C LYS A 92 -4.18 -12.66 21.16
N LYS A 93 -3.01 -13.05 21.67
CA LYS A 93 -2.74 -13.16 23.11
C LYS A 93 -2.46 -11.77 23.69
N ASP A 94 -1.58 -10.99 23.07
CA ASP A 94 -1.16 -9.67 23.55
C ASP A 94 -2.36 -8.70 23.61
N GLU A 95 -3.13 -8.61 22.53
CA GLU A 95 -4.28 -7.72 22.42
C GLU A 95 -5.42 -8.09 23.38
N ALA A 96 -5.59 -9.39 23.66
CA ALA A 96 -6.57 -9.87 24.65
C ALA A 96 -6.12 -9.53 26.08
N SER A 97 -4.83 -9.70 26.39
CA SER A 97 -4.27 -9.36 27.70
C SER A 97 -4.27 -7.86 27.98
N LEU A 98 -4.03 -7.04 26.96
CA LEU A 98 -3.89 -5.58 27.09
C LEU A 98 -5.20 -4.83 26.80
N GLY A 99 -6.23 -5.51 26.29
CA GLY A 99 -7.50 -4.88 25.89
C GLY A 99 -7.37 -3.93 24.70
N THR A 100 -6.29 -4.06 23.91
CA THR A 100 -5.96 -3.17 22.78
C THR A 100 -6.48 -3.65 21.43
N GLY A 101 -7.01 -4.87 21.38
CA GLY A 101 -7.55 -5.46 20.15
C GLY A 101 -8.81 -4.77 19.64
N ASP A 102 -9.06 -4.91 18.34
CA ASP A 102 -10.32 -4.49 17.73
C ASP A 102 -11.43 -5.51 18.05
N PRO A 103 -12.51 -5.11 18.77
CA PRO A 103 -13.57 -6.03 19.16
C PRO A 103 -14.31 -6.68 17.98
N LYS A 104 -14.41 -5.98 16.84
CA LYS A 104 -15.12 -6.51 15.66
C LYS A 104 -14.20 -7.30 14.72
N PHE A 105 -12.88 -7.21 14.92
CA PHE A 105 -11.88 -7.86 14.08
C PHE A 105 -10.81 -8.57 14.92
N PRO A 106 -11.20 -9.55 15.76
CA PRO A 106 -10.25 -10.29 16.57
C PRO A 106 -9.22 -11.03 15.69
N LYS A 107 -7.98 -11.10 16.16
CA LYS A 107 -6.93 -11.85 15.46
C LYS A 107 -7.28 -13.33 15.37
N MET A 108 -7.07 -13.89 14.18
CA MET A 108 -7.32 -15.29 13.90
C MET A 108 -6.31 -15.80 12.89
N ILE A 109 -6.19 -17.13 12.84
CA ILE A 109 -5.47 -17.78 11.76
C ILE A 109 -6.24 -17.57 10.47
N TRP A 110 -5.52 -17.10 9.45
CA TRP A 110 -6.06 -16.74 8.15
C TRP A 110 -5.56 -17.72 7.07
N PRO A 111 -6.39 -18.13 6.11
CA PRO A 111 -7.84 -17.92 6.08
C PRO A 111 -8.55 -18.77 7.13
N PRO A 112 -9.74 -18.39 7.59
CA PRO A 112 -10.63 -19.31 8.28
C PRO A 112 -11.06 -20.47 7.38
N LYS A 113 -11.35 -21.63 7.99
CA LYS A 113 -11.87 -22.82 7.28
C LYS A 113 -13.16 -22.54 6.51
N GLN A 114 -14.01 -21.64 6.99
CA GLN A 114 -15.22 -21.20 6.29
C GLN A 114 -14.92 -20.49 4.95
N LEU A 115 -13.74 -19.86 4.84
CA LEU A 115 -13.35 -19.09 3.66
C LEU A 115 -12.52 -19.92 2.67
N CYS A 116 -11.75 -20.90 3.17
CA CYS A 116 -11.04 -21.86 2.34
C CYS A 116 -11.01 -23.25 3.01
N PRO A 117 -12.06 -24.08 2.83
CA PRO A 117 -12.07 -25.43 3.38
C PRO A 117 -10.95 -26.31 2.82
N SER A 118 -10.63 -26.17 1.52
CA SER A 118 -9.60 -26.95 0.83
C SER A 118 -8.17 -26.63 1.29
N CYS A 119 -7.95 -25.48 1.91
CA CYS A 119 -6.65 -25.12 2.48
C CYS A 119 -6.23 -26.03 3.66
N TYR A 120 -7.16 -26.80 4.23
CA TYR A 120 -6.95 -27.62 5.42
C TYR A 120 -6.93 -29.10 5.05
N LEU A 121 -5.77 -29.73 5.12
CA LEU A 121 -5.66 -31.20 5.02
C LEU A 121 -6.26 -31.85 6.28
N SER A 122 -5.91 -31.31 7.45
CA SER A 122 -6.51 -31.66 8.73
C SER A 122 -6.42 -30.48 9.71
N SER A 123 -7.29 -30.47 10.72
CA SER A 123 -7.26 -29.45 11.77
C SER A 123 -7.67 -30.09 13.09
N THR A 124 -6.76 -30.06 14.05
CA THR A 124 -7.04 -30.41 15.44
C THR A 124 -7.15 -29.13 16.28
N GLN A 125 -7.46 -29.26 17.58
CA GLN A 125 -7.44 -28.11 18.49
C GLN A 125 -6.04 -27.48 18.66
N LYS A 126 -4.95 -28.22 18.36
CA LYS A 126 -3.56 -27.80 18.63
C LYS A 126 -2.75 -27.55 17.36
N THR A 127 -3.07 -28.22 16.26
CA THR A 127 -2.28 -28.17 15.02
C THR A 127 -3.19 -28.08 13.80
N ILE A 128 -2.75 -27.31 12.82
CA ILE A 128 -3.38 -27.23 11.50
C ILE A 128 -2.38 -27.78 10.49
N ASP A 129 -2.83 -28.75 9.71
CA ASP A 129 -2.10 -29.26 8.56
C ASP A 129 -2.63 -28.60 7.29
N TRP A 130 -1.73 -27.93 6.57
CA TRP A 130 -2.07 -27.04 5.47
C TRP A 130 -1.80 -27.68 4.12
N ASP A 131 -2.81 -27.62 3.25
CA ASP A 131 -2.59 -27.79 1.82
C ASP A 131 -2.01 -26.50 1.25
N HIS A 132 -0.69 -26.47 1.06
CA HIS A 132 0.00 -25.27 0.59
C HIS A 132 -0.32 -24.92 -0.87
N ASP A 133 -0.74 -25.89 -1.68
CA ASP A 133 -1.21 -25.62 -3.05
C ASP A 133 -2.53 -24.85 -3.02
N GLU A 134 -3.48 -25.31 -2.21
CA GLU A 134 -4.78 -24.66 -2.04
C GLU A 134 -4.66 -23.30 -1.35
N VAL A 135 -3.78 -23.17 -0.34
CA VAL A 135 -3.45 -21.87 0.28
C VAL A 135 -2.90 -20.89 -0.74
N TYR A 136 -1.96 -21.32 -1.60
CA TYR A 136 -1.38 -20.45 -2.62
C TYR A 136 -2.43 -20.01 -3.65
N LYS A 137 -3.26 -20.93 -4.15
CA LYS A 137 -4.38 -20.60 -5.07
C LYS A 137 -5.34 -19.61 -4.43
N PHE A 138 -5.71 -19.85 -3.17
CA PHE A 138 -6.57 -18.96 -2.41
C PHE A 138 -5.97 -17.55 -2.26
N LEU A 139 -4.68 -17.45 -1.90
CA LEU A 139 -3.94 -16.19 -1.77
C LEU A 139 -3.95 -15.40 -3.09
N LYS A 140 -3.60 -16.04 -4.20
CA LYS A 140 -3.64 -15.41 -5.53
C LYS A 140 -5.02 -14.89 -5.88
N LYS A 141 -6.07 -15.69 -5.65
CA LYS A 141 -7.45 -15.27 -5.95
C LYS A 141 -7.90 -14.12 -5.05
N TYR A 142 -7.61 -14.20 -3.75
CA TYR A 142 -8.06 -13.22 -2.77
C TYR A 142 -7.35 -11.87 -2.96
N TYR A 143 -6.02 -11.85 -2.97
CA TYR A 143 -5.23 -10.63 -3.08
C TYR A 143 -5.01 -10.14 -4.52
N GLY A 144 -5.18 -11.03 -5.50
CA GLY A 144 -5.14 -10.72 -6.93
C GLY A 144 -6.48 -10.20 -7.45
N GLU A 145 -7.39 -11.12 -7.72
CA GLU A 145 -8.64 -10.85 -8.44
C GLU A 145 -9.70 -10.16 -7.58
N LYS A 146 -9.96 -10.70 -6.37
CA LYS A 146 -11.09 -10.29 -5.54
C LYS A 146 -10.95 -8.87 -4.99
N LEU A 147 -9.75 -8.46 -4.59
CA LEU A 147 -9.54 -7.09 -4.12
C LEU A 147 -9.70 -6.05 -5.25
N VAL A 148 -9.22 -6.38 -6.46
CA VAL A 148 -9.38 -5.50 -7.62
C VAL A 148 -10.85 -5.37 -8.02
N SER A 149 -11.61 -6.48 -8.03
CA SER A 149 -13.03 -6.44 -8.39
C SER A 149 -13.88 -5.72 -7.35
N SER A 150 -13.59 -5.89 -6.06
CA SER A 150 -14.24 -5.16 -4.97
C SER A 150 -14.02 -3.65 -5.08
N TYR A 151 -12.80 -3.21 -5.41
CA TYR A 151 -12.50 -1.81 -5.66
C TYR A 151 -13.27 -1.26 -6.87
N LYS A 152 -13.27 -1.99 -8.00
CA LYS A 152 -14.03 -1.59 -9.19
C LYS A 152 -15.51 -1.46 -8.90
N LYS A 153 -16.11 -2.44 -8.20
CA LYS A 153 -17.53 -2.41 -7.81
C LYS A 153 -17.85 -1.18 -6.94
N ASN A 154 -17.00 -0.88 -5.96
CA ASN A 154 -17.22 0.28 -5.08
C ASN A 154 -16.97 1.62 -5.81
N SER A 155 -16.04 1.69 -6.75
CA SER A 155 -15.87 2.90 -7.59
C SER A 155 -17.06 3.13 -8.53
N VAL A 156 -17.71 2.04 -8.97
CA VAL A 156 -18.92 2.09 -9.80
C VAL A 156 -20.16 2.42 -8.96
N SER A 157 -20.22 1.99 -7.69
CA SER A 157 -21.30 2.41 -6.79
C SER A 157 -21.17 3.88 -6.42
N VAL A 158 -19.96 4.34 -6.04
CA VAL A 158 -19.69 5.74 -5.71
C VAL A 158 -20.01 6.68 -6.89
N SER A 159 -19.66 6.29 -8.12
CA SER A 159 -20.05 7.06 -9.31
C SER A 159 -21.56 7.01 -9.61
N LYS A 160 -22.28 5.95 -9.21
CA LYS A 160 -23.75 5.91 -9.30
C LYS A 160 -24.42 6.74 -8.20
N GLU A 161 -23.92 6.73 -6.98
CA GLU A 161 -24.43 7.55 -5.88
C GLU A 161 -24.21 9.06 -6.15
N GLU A 162 -23.08 9.45 -6.76
CA GLU A 162 -22.80 10.83 -7.16
C GLU A 162 -23.70 11.29 -8.33
N VAL A 163 -24.06 10.38 -9.25
CA VAL A 163 -25.00 10.66 -10.35
C VAL A 163 -26.46 10.71 -9.87
N VAL A 164 -26.83 9.90 -8.87
CA VAL A 164 -28.19 9.91 -8.29
C VAL A 164 -28.39 11.12 -7.37
N ALA A 165 -27.39 11.51 -6.58
CA ALA A 165 -27.44 12.74 -5.78
C ALA A 165 -27.52 14.00 -6.66
N ALA A 166 -26.85 14.01 -7.82
CA ALA A 166 -26.96 15.09 -8.80
C ALA A 166 -28.32 15.09 -9.55
N ALA A 167 -29.04 13.97 -9.58
CA ALA A 167 -30.34 13.85 -10.25
C ALA A 167 -31.53 14.18 -9.33
N GLU A 168 -31.42 13.97 -8.01
CA GLU A 168 -32.52 14.27 -7.08
C GLU A 168 -32.57 15.74 -6.62
N GLU A 169 -31.51 16.55 -6.86
CA GLU A 169 -31.55 18.01 -6.60
C GLU A 169 -31.94 18.85 -7.84
N MET A 170 -32.38 18.21 -8.93
CA MET A 170 -32.83 18.91 -10.15
C MET A 170 -34.33 18.68 -10.42
N THR A 171 -35.17 19.14 -9.50
CA THR A 171 -36.59 19.45 -9.80
C THR A 171 -36.90 20.94 -9.57
N VAL A 172 -36.13 21.85 -10.19
CA VAL A 172 -36.45 23.30 -10.31
C VAL A 172 -35.92 23.79 -11.68
N PRO A 173 -36.63 24.68 -12.42
CA PRO A 173 -36.67 24.66 -13.89
C PRO A 173 -35.43 25.25 -14.57
N ARG A 174 -35.17 24.79 -15.80
CA ARG A 174 -34.12 25.28 -16.70
C ARG A 174 -34.36 26.75 -17.08
N ASN A 175 -33.74 27.66 -16.35
CA ASN A 175 -33.43 29.01 -16.84
C ASN A 175 -31.91 29.13 -16.85
N ALA A 176 -31.31 29.07 -18.05
CA ALA A 176 -29.88 29.34 -18.22
C ALA A 176 -29.60 30.77 -17.74
N LEU A 177 -28.82 30.91 -16.67
CA LEU A 177 -28.41 32.22 -16.16
C LEU A 177 -27.38 32.82 -17.12
N VAL A 178 -27.82 33.73 -18.00
CA VAL A 178 -26.92 34.49 -18.87
C VAL A 178 -26.10 35.43 -17.97
N VAL A 179 -24.82 35.13 -17.80
CA VAL A 179 -23.91 35.98 -17.01
C VAL A 179 -23.62 37.25 -17.81
N PRO A 180 -23.83 38.46 -17.26
CA PRO A 180 -23.49 39.70 -17.93
C PRO A 180 -22.01 39.72 -18.31
N VAL A 181 -21.69 40.20 -19.52
CA VAL A 181 -20.31 40.22 -20.08
C VAL A 181 -19.31 40.85 -19.11
N GLY A 182 -19.73 41.86 -18.34
CA GLY A 182 -18.89 42.49 -17.31
C GLY A 182 -18.45 41.55 -16.17
N ALA A 183 -19.31 40.64 -15.73
CA ALA A 183 -18.97 39.67 -14.69
C ALA A 183 -18.02 38.59 -15.22
N ALA A 184 -18.20 38.14 -16.47
CA ALA A 184 -17.30 37.20 -17.12
C ALA A 184 -15.88 37.80 -17.28
N LEU A 185 -15.79 39.07 -17.70
CA LEU A 185 -14.50 39.78 -17.80
C LEU A 185 -13.83 39.95 -16.44
N ALA A 186 -14.57 40.29 -15.39
CA ALA A 186 -14.02 40.43 -14.05
C ALA A 186 -13.41 39.12 -13.51
N ILE A 187 -14.10 37.99 -13.73
CA ILE A 187 -13.62 36.65 -13.33
C ILE A 187 -12.35 36.27 -14.10
N ALA A 188 -12.31 36.55 -15.41
CA ALA A 188 -11.15 36.25 -16.24
C ALA A 188 -9.92 37.06 -15.78
N LEU A 189 -10.09 38.37 -15.54
CA LEU A 189 -9.01 39.25 -15.08
C LEU A 189 -8.50 38.84 -13.69
N ALA A 190 -9.41 38.54 -12.76
CA ALA A 190 -9.04 38.06 -11.43
C ALA A 190 -8.25 36.76 -11.51
N SER A 191 -8.72 35.78 -12.29
CA SER A 191 -8.04 34.48 -12.46
C SER A 191 -6.64 34.63 -13.05
N CYS A 192 -6.46 35.51 -14.05
CA CYS A 192 -5.16 35.80 -14.63
C CYS A 192 -4.21 36.47 -13.62
N ALA A 193 -4.71 37.43 -12.83
CA ALA A 193 -3.92 38.10 -11.80
C ALA A 193 -3.45 37.12 -10.71
N PHE A 194 -4.33 36.24 -10.23
CA PHE A 194 -3.97 35.20 -9.27
C PHE A 194 -2.95 34.21 -9.85
N GLY A 195 -3.09 33.81 -11.12
CA GLY A 195 -2.12 32.96 -11.80
C GLY A 195 -0.73 33.59 -11.88
N ALA A 196 -0.64 34.87 -12.25
CA ALA A 196 0.62 35.61 -12.31
C ALA A 196 1.28 35.75 -10.93
N LEU A 197 0.49 36.08 -9.89
CA LEU A 197 0.97 36.18 -8.51
C LEU A 197 1.47 34.82 -7.98
N ALA A 198 0.75 33.73 -8.27
CA ALA A 198 1.16 32.39 -7.87
C ALA A 198 2.46 31.95 -8.56
N CYS A 199 2.62 32.25 -9.85
CA CYS A 199 3.86 32.02 -10.59
C CYS A 199 5.03 32.84 -10.01
N TYR A 200 4.82 34.13 -9.78
CA TYR A 200 5.83 35.01 -9.19
C TYR A 200 6.27 34.51 -7.80
N TRP A 201 5.31 34.15 -6.95
CA TRP A 201 5.60 33.63 -5.61
C TRP A 201 6.34 32.28 -5.64
N ARG A 202 5.97 31.37 -6.54
CA ARG A 202 6.70 30.10 -6.74
C ARG A 202 8.15 30.33 -7.22
N THR A 203 8.38 31.28 -8.11
CA THR A 203 9.72 31.64 -8.58
C THR A 203 10.56 32.24 -7.44
N GLN A 204 9.99 33.13 -6.64
CA GLN A 204 10.62 33.67 -5.42
C GLN A 204 10.98 32.57 -4.41
N GLN A 205 10.10 31.60 -4.15
CA GLN A 205 10.41 30.47 -3.26
C GLN A 205 11.55 29.60 -3.79
N LYS A 206 11.61 29.33 -5.10
CA LYS A 206 12.72 28.58 -5.71
C LYS A 206 14.05 29.33 -5.55
N ASN A 207 14.05 30.64 -5.80
CA ASN A 207 15.26 31.47 -5.63
C ASN A 207 15.72 31.53 -4.17
N ARG A 208 14.79 31.66 -3.21
CA ARG A 208 15.12 31.61 -1.77
C ARG A 208 15.72 30.27 -1.33
N LYS A 209 15.24 29.14 -1.87
CA LYS A 209 15.82 27.81 -1.61
C LYS A 209 17.23 27.65 -2.18
N TYR A 210 17.55 28.35 -3.28
CA TYR A 210 18.88 28.35 -3.89
C TYR A 210 19.91 29.13 -3.07
N TYR A 211 19.51 30.27 -2.49
CA TYR A 211 20.39 31.14 -1.70
C TYR A 211 20.66 30.64 -0.27
N HIS A 212 19.73 29.91 0.36
CA HIS A 212 19.86 29.49 1.76
C HIS A 212 20.36 28.04 1.97
N ASN A 213 20.65 27.27 0.92
CA ASN A 213 21.17 25.91 1.09
C ASN A 213 22.19 25.47 0.00
N PRO A 214 23.48 25.86 0.13
CA PRO A 214 24.56 25.40 -0.76
C PRO A 214 24.80 23.88 -0.74
N HIS A 215 24.27 23.15 0.25
CA HIS A 215 24.42 21.69 0.36
C HIS A 215 23.54 20.90 -0.62
N TYR A 216 22.60 21.54 -1.33
CA TYR A 216 21.78 20.86 -2.33
C TYR A 216 22.57 20.47 -3.59
N LEU A 217 23.60 21.24 -3.96
CA LEU A 217 24.49 20.93 -5.10
C LEU A 217 25.38 19.70 -4.82
N LYS A 218 25.82 19.51 -3.58
CA LYS A 218 26.71 18.39 -3.21
C LYS A 218 25.97 17.04 -3.23
N ARG A 219 24.67 17.02 -2.87
CA ARG A 219 23.84 15.81 -2.86
C ARG A 219 23.36 15.39 -4.26
N TYR A 220 23.15 16.35 -5.16
CA TYR A 220 22.80 16.05 -6.55
C TYR A 220 23.99 15.44 -7.31
N ASN A 221 25.20 16.02 -7.17
CA ASN A 221 26.40 15.48 -7.80
C ASN A 221 26.81 14.11 -7.24
N SER A 222 26.64 13.88 -5.92
CA SER A 222 26.91 12.57 -5.32
C SER A 222 25.95 11.48 -5.80
N ASN A 223 24.66 11.78 -5.94
CA ASN A 223 23.67 10.80 -6.41
C ASN A 223 23.80 10.54 -7.92
N TYR A 224 24.20 11.52 -8.72
CA TYR A 224 24.46 11.34 -10.15
C TYR A 224 25.71 10.48 -10.41
N MET A 225 26.76 10.64 -9.59
CA MET A 225 27.94 9.78 -9.67
C MET A 225 27.64 8.35 -9.24
N VAL A 226 26.86 8.15 -8.18
CA VAL A 226 26.46 6.80 -7.71
C VAL A 226 25.60 6.08 -8.75
N MET A 227 24.63 6.75 -9.38
CA MET A 227 23.82 6.13 -10.45
C MET A 227 24.65 5.77 -11.70
N ASN A 228 25.62 6.61 -12.10
CA ASN A 228 26.48 6.30 -13.25
C ASN A 228 27.47 5.16 -12.97
N THR A 229 27.92 4.96 -11.72
CA THR A 229 28.76 3.80 -11.37
C THR A 229 28.00 2.46 -11.44
N PHE A 230 26.70 2.45 -11.11
CA PHE A 230 25.86 1.25 -11.24
C PHE A 230 25.53 0.94 -12.70
N SER A 231 25.26 1.96 -13.53
CA SER A 231 24.94 1.75 -14.95
C SER A 231 26.16 1.30 -15.77
N ASN A 232 27.36 1.78 -15.45
CA ASN A 232 28.59 1.35 -16.13
C ASN A 232 29.07 -0.05 -15.76
N THR A 233 28.72 -0.57 -14.57
CA THR A 233 29.05 -1.97 -14.19
C THR A 233 28.13 -3.00 -14.84
N GLU A 234 26.93 -2.59 -15.25
CA GLU A 234 25.99 -3.43 -15.98
C GLU A 234 26.33 -3.50 -17.48
N ASN A 235 26.76 -2.38 -18.08
CA ASN A 235 27.19 -2.34 -19.48
C ASN A 235 28.54 -3.05 -19.74
N GLY A 236 29.39 -3.18 -18.71
CA GLY A 236 30.65 -3.92 -18.78
C GLY A 236 30.48 -5.44 -18.82
N ARG A 237 29.43 -6.00 -18.19
CA ARG A 237 29.17 -7.45 -18.19
C ARG A 237 28.43 -7.97 -19.43
N ILE A 238 27.87 -7.08 -20.25
CA ILE A 238 27.19 -7.44 -21.50
C ILE A 238 28.19 -7.55 -22.67
N LYS A 239 29.45 -7.12 -22.49
CA LYS A 239 30.52 -7.24 -23.50
C LYS A 239 31.45 -8.46 -23.35
N GLU A 240 31.22 -9.32 -22.36
CA GLU A 240 32.06 -10.50 -22.09
C GLU A 240 31.25 -11.82 -22.00
N ARG A 241 30.13 -11.91 -22.72
CA ARG A 241 29.40 -13.16 -22.94
C ARG A 241 29.11 -13.40 -24.40
#